data_AF-K2C0P9-F1
#
_entry.id   AF-K2C0P9-F1
#
_cell.length_a   1.000
_cell.length_b   1.000
_cell.length_c   1.000
_cell.angle_alpha   90.00
_cell.angle_beta   90.00
_cell.angle_gamma   90.00
#
_symmetry.space_group_name_H-M   'P 1'
#
loop_
_entity.id
_entity.type
_entity.pdbx_description
1 polymer ?
#
loop_
_entity_poly.entity_id
_entity_poly.type
_entity_poly.pdbx_seq_one_letter_code
_entity_poly.pdbx_strand_id
1 'polypeptide(L)'
;MVAEQNRISGQNLRLIPGGLSSSGAVHAGDLGCLRVVPDALTLEQVMGRSALSTMLDGPSLAHSIDREQSEEIFSSTGKLGREIRPFNRVYENRGYSDDSTSLLAAFRDMTAMLDGEGDVSRAIMRGLISPDTLGEILASPEGVHLEVAMDVSEFTGYRSWLIYIAKNAPERDPIVPVGEMVWSTEKDRSVPTEAPERRVQKVIDQGYRFVSTFNADQAEQVYDLWSDTFGWSYEEIENLRRRLHEGDERLWLSAVVDPEGNIVAAATAEKLDIPDQNGNLSLVENTEWRTKDGYQGKGLMTATLDMLNVQILRDLRPEEGDKLPLIYAECNYQSRSDRAGHGAGFAIPQRVIDGYLIPQVIVQNVNIGDNQPVPSDKLRDFTFMYLPAEIINAHYSLQQVEAMLGNLVT
;
A
#
# COMPACT_ATOMS: atom_id res chain seq x y z
N MET A 1 54.04 27.08 -1.02
CA MET A 1 54.06 28.53 -1.31
C MET A 1 52.64 29.02 -1.01
N VAL A 2 52.31 29.74 0.07
CA VAL A 2 52.98 30.88 0.76
C VAL A 2 53.02 32.10 -0.18
N ALA A 3 52.46 33.28 0.12
CA ALA A 3 51.90 33.85 1.38
C ALA A 3 50.52 34.58 1.11
N GLU A 4 49.56 34.73 2.03
CA GLU A 4 49.37 35.78 3.08
C GLU A 4 49.02 37.21 2.57
N GLN A 5 48.28 38.10 3.27
CA GLN A 5 47.31 38.02 4.40
C GLN A 5 46.48 39.33 4.50
N ASN A 6 45.32 39.29 5.20
CA ASN A 6 44.69 40.28 6.13
C ASN A 6 43.14 40.18 6.05
N ARG A 7 42.29 40.01 7.11
CA ARG A 7 42.22 40.48 8.54
C ARG A 7 41.96 41.99 8.67
N ILE A 8 41.12 42.55 9.57
CA ILE A 8 40.23 42.12 10.69
C ILE A 8 39.28 43.34 11.01
N SER A 9 38.10 43.36 11.67
CA SER A 9 37.15 42.49 12.42
C SER A 9 35.73 43.12 12.29
N GLY A 10 34.58 42.67 12.84
CA GLY A 10 34.22 41.60 13.79
C GLY A 10 33.79 42.08 15.20
N GLN A 11 32.48 42.05 15.54
CA GLN A 11 31.96 41.97 16.93
C GLN A 11 30.46 41.56 16.98
N ASN A 12 29.96 41.12 18.15
CA ASN A 12 28.71 40.36 18.35
C ASN A 12 27.90 40.86 19.58
N LEU A 13 26.72 40.22 19.82
CA LEU A 13 25.89 40.24 21.06
C LEU A 13 24.91 41.45 21.16
N ARG A 14 23.72 41.38 21.83
CA ARG A 14 23.09 40.31 22.64
C ARG A 14 21.53 40.35 22.60
N LEU A 15 20.86 39.62 23.51
CA LEU A 15 19.45 39.20 23.50
C LEU A 15 18.52 39.98 24.47
N ILE A 16 17.24 40.20 24.08
CA ILE A 16 15.99 40.10 24.91
C ILE A 16 15.81 41.14 26.08
N PRO A 17 14.59 41.55 26.58
CA PRO A 17 13.19 41.49 26.07
C PRO A 17 12.39 42.84 26.07
N GLY A 18 11.22 42.84 25.41
CA GLY A 18 9.94 43.30 26.01
C GLY A 18 9.47 44.77 25.89
N GLY A 19 8.18 45.01 26.17
CA GLY A 19 7.69 46.31 26.68
C GLY A 19 6.70 47.16 25.84
N LEU A 20 5.43 46.74 25.77
CA LEU A 20 4.18 47.56 25.75
C LEU A 20 4.17 49.07 25.36
N SER A 21 3.21 49.43 24.50
CA SER A 21 2.45 50.71 24.47
C SER A 21 3.19 51.97 23.93
N SER A 22 2.54 53.07 23.49
CA SER A 22 1.12 53.40 23.23
C SER A 22 0.98 54.61 22.26
N SER A 23 -0.22 54.79 21.68
CA SER A 23 -0.72 55.99 20.94
C SER A 23 -0.03 56.32 19.59
N GLY A 24 -0.69 56.99 18.63
CA GLY A 24 -2.09 57.46 18.55
C GLY A 24 -2.40 58.22 17.25
N ALA A 25 -3.69 58.58 17.04
CA ALA A 25 -4.28 59.23 15.83
C ALA A 25 -4.24 58.36 14.54
N VAL A 26 -5.33 57.92 13.88
CA VAL A 26 -6.77 58.28 13.80
C VAL A 26 -7.16 59.42 12.86
N HIS A 27 -7.45 59.06 11.60
CA HIS A 27 -8.64 59.44 10.82
C HIS A 27 -8.94 58.25 9.87
N ALA A 28 -10.10 57.59 9.79
CA ALA A 28 -11.54 57.91 9.94
C ALA A 28 -12.21 58.32 8.59
N GLY A 29 -13.23 57.55 8.19
CA GLY A 29 -13.90 57.58 6.87
C GLY A 29 -13.86 56.21 6.18
N ASP A 30 -14.59 55.14 6.56
CA ASP A 30 -15.94 54.93 7.15
C ASP A 30 -17.00 54.51 6.10
N LEU A 31 -18.07 53.82 6.57
CA LEU A 31 -19.10 53.04 5.85
C LEU A 31 -18.64 51.64 5.35
N GLY A 32 -19.25 50.51 5.76
CA GLY A 32 -20.26 50.30 6.81
C GLY A 32 -20.81 48.85 6.87
N CYS A 33 -21.48 48.49 7.99
CA CYS A 33 -22.31 47.28 8.22
C CYS A 33 -21.67 45.89 7.96
N LEU A 34 -21.26 45.04 8.92
CA LEU A 34 -21.56 44.84 10.36
C LEU A 34 -22.84 44.04 10.69
N ARG A 35 -22.72 42.71 10.83
CA ARG A 35 -23.35 41.86 11.88
C ARG A 35 -22.66 40.48 11.93
N VAL A 36 -21.91 40.20 13.00
CA VAL A 36 -22.30 39.36 14.17
C VAL A 36 -22.36 37.85 13.87
N VAL A 37 -21.38 37.13 14.41
CA VAL A 37 -21.38 35.68 14.65
C VAL A 37 -21.14 35.49 16.16
N PRO A 38 -21.92 34.67 16.89
CA PRO A 38 -21.67 34.37 18.30
C PRO A 38 -20.71 33.16 18.45
N ASP A 39 -19.86 33.21 19.48
CA ASP A 39 -18.90 32.14 19.79
C ASP A 39 -19.53 30.93 20.51
N ALA A 40 -18.82 29.81 20.34
CA ALA A 40 -18.85 28.52 21.04
C ALA A 40 -19.69 28.31 22.32
N LEU A 41 -20.29 27.13 22.41
CA LEU A 41 -20.43 26.36 23.65
C LEU A 41 -20.17 24.87 23.40
N THR A 42 -19.50 24.21 24.34
CA THR A 42 -19.12 22.78 24.27
C THR A 42 -20.23 21.87 24.78
N LEU A 43 -20.39 20.69 24.18
CA LEU A 43 -21.49 19.76 24.45
C LEU A 43 -21.10 18.64 25.45
N GLU A 44 -20.40 19.03 26.52
CA GLU A 44 -20.43 18.25 27.78
C GLU A 44 -21.66 18.69 28.60
N GLN A 45 -22.16 17.81 29.49
CA GLN A 45 -23.30 18.03 30.40
C GLN A 45 -24.72 17.85 29.83
N VAL A 46 -25.02 16.70 29.21
CA VAL A 46 -26.40 16.15 29.24
C VAL A 46 -26.38 14.67 29.64
N MET A 47 -27.26 14.31 30.59
CA MET A 47 -27.50 12.98 31.19
C MET A 47 -26.42 12.41 32.14
N GLY A 48 -26.84 12.08 33.36
CA GLY A 48 -26.02 11.46 34.40
C GLY A 48 -26.56 10.10 34.88
N ARG A 49 -25.66 9.10 34.86
CA ARG A 49 -25.61 7.80 35.58
C ARG A 49 -26.76 7.40 36.53
N SER A 50 -27.26 6.15 36.40
CA SER A 50 -27.46 5.17 37.50
C SER A 50 -28.03 3.83 36.95
N ALA A 51 -27.72 2.60 37.42
CA ALA A 51 -26.53 2.03 38.07
C ALA A 51 -26.64 0.47 38.16
N LEU A 52 -25.47 -0.21 38.28
CA LEU A 52 -25.22 -1.50 38.99
C LEU A 52 -25.80 -2.87 38.52
N SER A 53 -24.86 -3.78 38.20
CA SER A 53 -24.74 -5.18 38.70
C SER A 53 -25.79 -6.24 38.24
N THR A 54 -25.45 -7.53 38.00
CA THR A 54 -24.35 -8.37 38.53
C THR A 54 -23.95 -9.50 37.54
N MET A 55 -22.75 -10.07 37.77
CA MET A 55 -22.14 -11.28 37.16
C MET A 55 -23.07 -12.39 36.61
N LEU A 56 -22.60 -13.07 35.56
CA LEU A 56 -22.38 -14.53 35.57
C LEU A 56 -21.39 -14.95 34.47
N ASP A 57 -20.57 -15.97 34.73
CA ASP A 57 -19.62 -16.54 33.77
C ASP A 57 -20.30 -17.48 32.75
N GLY A 58 -19.80 -17.50 31.51
CA GLY A 58 -20.21 -18.42 30.45
C GLY A 58 -19.17 -18.44 29.32
N PRO A 59 -18.90 -19.59 28.69
CA PRO A 59 -17.79 -19.72 27.74
C PRO A 59 -18.06 -19.03 26.41
N SER A 60 -16.99 -18.56 25.76
CA SER A 60 -17.02 -18.09 24.37
C SER A 60 -17.49 -19.22 23.44
N LEU A 61 -18.71 -19.10 22.93
CA LEU A 61 -19.23 -19.93 21.86
C LEU A 61 -18.58 -19.50 20.55
N ALA A 62 -17.42 -20.08 20.24
CA ALA A 62 -16.86 -20.03 18.90
C ALA A 62 -17.86 -20.68 17.94
N HIS A 63 -18.56 -19.87 17.13
CA HIS A 63 -19.34 -20.39 16.03
C HIS A 63 -18.39 -20.92 14.96
N SER A 64 -18.26 -22.25 14.93
CA SER A 64 -17.72 -22.99 13.81
C SER A 64 -18.58 -22.72 12.57
N ILE A 65 -18.15 -21.77 11.75
CA ILE A 65 -18.54 -21.76 10.34
C ILE A 65 -17.91 -23.01 9.74
N ASP A 66 -18.75 -23.95 9.30
CA ASP A 66 -18.30 -25.12 8.54
C ASP A 66 -17.69 -24.63 7.22
N ARG A 67 -16.37 -24.45 7.21
CA ARG A 67 -15.59 -24.29 5.98
C ARG A 67 -15.63 -25.63 5.24
N GLU A 68 -16.55 -25.78 4.29
CA GLU A 68 -16.36 -26.73 3.20
C GLU A 68 -14.98 -26.46 2.58
N GLN A 69 -14.17 -27.51 2.41
CA GLN A 69 -12.78 -27.39 1.96
C GLN A 69 -12.71 -27.10 0.45
N SER A 70 -12.94 -25.85 0.07
CA SER A 70 -12.58 -25.34 -1.25
C SER A 70 -11.06 -25.21 -1.36
N GLU A 71 -10.45 -25.74 -2.42
CA GLU A 71 -9.02 -25.55 -2.73
C GLU A 71 -8.66 -24.10 -3.16
N GLU A 72 -9.61 -23.14 -3.08
CA GLU A 72 -9.33 -21.71 -3.26
C GLU A 72 -8.41 -21.20 -2.12
N ILE A 73 -7.13 -21.03 -2.44
CA ILE A 73 -6.20 -20.23 -1.63
C ILE A 73 -6.77 -18.82 -1.48
N PHE A 74 -6.54 -18.20 -0.32
CA PHE A 74 -6.76 -16.78 -0.15
C PHE A 74 -5.79 -15.96 -1.02
N SER A 75 -6.21 -15.64 -2.23
CA SER A 75 -5.51 -14.70 -3.10
C SER A 75 -5.54 -13.30 -2.49
N SER A 76 -4.40 -12.62 -2.48
CA SER A 76 -4.26 -11.22 -2.05
C SER A 76 -4.78 -10.25 -3.12
N THR A 77 -4.59 -10.57 -4.42
CA THR A 77 -5.19 -9.79 -5.52
C THR A 77 -6.70 -9.99 -5.68
N GLY A 78 -7.23 -11.18 -5.38
CA GLY A 78 -8.64 -11.53 -5.56
C GLY A 78 -9.03 -11.75 -7.04
N LYS A 79 -10.33 -11.91 -7.30
CA LYS A 79 -10.87 -12.24 -8.65
C LYS A 79 -11.79 -11.17 -9.21
N LEU A 80 -12.04 -11.20 -10.53
CA LEU A 80 -12.99 -10.31 -11.22
C LEU A 80 -14.42 -10.51 -10.69
N GLY A 81 -15.19 -9.42 -10.62
CA GLY A 81 -16.52 -9.43 -9.99
C GLY A 81 -16.47 -9.10 -8.50
N ARG A 82 -17.56 -9.41 -7.78
CA ARG A 82 -17.76 -9.07 -6.36
C ARG A 82 -17.58 -10.28 -5.46
N GLU A 83 -16.85 -10.12 -4.36
CA GLU A 83 -16.61 -11.14 -3.34
C GLU A 83 -16.60 -10.54 -1.92
N ILE A 84 -16.77 -11.37 -0.89
CA ILE A 84 -16.55 -10.99 0.51
C ILE A 84 -15.23 -11.59 0.97
N ARG A 85 -14.29 -10.73 1.36
CA ARG A 85 -12.93 -11.09 1.79
C ARG A 85 -12.81 -10.99 3.32
N PRO A 86 -11.78 -11.60 3.95
CA PRO A 86 -11.56 -11.55 5.40
C PRO A 86 -11.56 -10.13 5.97
N PHE A 87 -11.91 -10.04 7.26
CA PHE A 87 -12.29 -8.80 7.94
C PHE A 87 -13.56 -8.15 7.36
N ASN A 88 -14.44 -8.99 6.81
CA ASN A 88 -15.76 -8.69 6.26
C ASN A 88 -15.76 -7.50 5.28
N ARG A 89 -14.87 -7.60 4.28
CA ARG A 89 -14.69 -6.58 3.26
C ARG A 89 -15.42 -7.00 2.00
N VAL A 90 -16.42 -6.23 1.56
CA VAL A 90 -17.01 -6.46 0.23
C VAL A 90 -16.09 -5.79 -0.81
N TYR A 91 -15.51 -6.61 -1.69
CA TYR A 91 -14.53 -6.21 -2.69
C TYR A 91 -15.13 -6.42 -4.08
N GLU A 92 -14.99 -5.47 -5.00
CA GLU A 92 -15.37 -5.64 -6.40
C GLU A 92 -14.25 -5.22 -7.35
N ASN A 93 -13.75 -6.17 -8.15
CA ASN A 93 -12.81 -5.93 -9.24
C ASN A 93 -13.57 -5.72 -10.56
N ARG A 94 -13.39 -4.56 -11.20
CA ARG A 94 -14.00 -4.21 -12.50
C ARG A 94 -12.97 -4.07 -13.62
N GLY A 95 -13.38 -4.51 -14.82
CA GLY A 95 -12.77 -4.09 -16.09
C GLY A 95 -12.97 -2.60 -16.39
N TYR A 96 -12.39 -2.14 -17.49
CA TYR A 96 -12.49 -0.77 -17.96
C TYR A 96 -13.94 -0.29 -18.09
N SER A 97 -14.22 0.91 -17.57
CA SER A 97 -15.53 1.55 -17.63
C SER A 97 -15.43 3.04 -17.99
N ASP A 98 -16.23 3.46 -18.96
CA ASP A 98 -16.50 4.87 -19.29
C ASP A 98 -17.76 5.42 -18.60
N ASP A 99 -18.65 4.54 -18.10
CA ASP A 99 -19.90 4.89 -17.41
C ASP A 99 -19.72 5.10 -15.89
N SER A 100 -19.61 6.38 -15.49
CA SER A 100 -19.57 6.79 -14.07
C SER A 100 -20.86 6.46 -13.31
N THR A 101 -22.01 6.42 -13.98
CA THR A 101 -23.31 6.20 -13.35
C THR A 101 -23.48 4.74 -12.95
N SER A 102 -23.09 3.79 -13.82
CA SER A 102 -23.02 2.36 -13.49
C SER A 102 -22.01 2.07 -12.36
N LEU A 103 -20.85 2.74 -12.39
CA LEU A 103 -19.80 2.57 -11.37
C LEU A 103 -20.27 3.09 -10.01
N LEU A 104 -20.75 4.33 -9.94
CA LEU A 104 -21.23 4.94 -8.70
C LEU A 104 -22.52 4.28 -8.18
N ALA A 105 -23.40 3.77 -9.04
CA ALA A 105 -24.54 2.96 -8.60
C ALA A 105 -24.07 1.66 -7.91
N ALA A 106 -23.18 0.90 -8.56
CA ALA A 106 -22.67 -0.34 -7.99
C ALA A 106 -21.85 -0.13 -6.71
N PHE A 107 -21.12 0.99 -6.60
CA PHE A 107 -20.45 1.37 -5.34
C PHE A 107 -21.46 1.74 -4.25
N ARG A 108 -22.50 2.52 -4.55
CA ARG A 108 -23.59 2.81 -3.59
C ARG A 108 -24.24 1.53 -3.08
N ASP A 109 -24.55 0.58 -3.96
CA ASP A 109 -25.10 -0.74 -3.60
C ASP A 109 -24.17 -1.52 -2.64
N MET A 110 -22.84 -1.44 -2.82
CA MET A 110 -21.88 -2.02 -1.89
C MET A 110 -21.84 -1.27 -0.55
N THR A 111 -21.89 0.06 -0.58
CA THR A 111 -21.88 0.86 0.66
C THR A 111 -23.14 0.71 1.49
N ALA A 112 -24.29 0.41 0.86
CA ALA A 112 -25.54 0.12 1.56
C ALA A 112 -25.46 -1.19 2.40
N MET A 113 -24.50 -2.06 2.11
CA MET A 113 -24.23 -3.25 2.93
C MET A 113 -23.59 -2.90 4.29
N LEU A 114 -22.94 -1.72 4.41
CA LEU A 114 -22.35 -1.22 5.67
C LEU A 114 -23.43 -0.69 6.64
N ASP A 115 -24.57 -0.27 6.10
CA ASP A 115 -25.67 0.37 6.83
C ASP A 115 -26.83 -0.64 7.11
N GLY A 116 -26.63 -1.93 6.83
CA GLY A 116 -27.64 -3.01 6.95
C GLY A 116 -27.38 -4.04 8.05
N GLU A 117 -28.19 -5.10 8.12
CA GLU A 117 -28.05 -6.19 9.12
C GLU A 117 -26.89 -7.18 8.82
N GLY A 118 -26.01 -6.84 7.87
CA GLY A 118 -24.86 -7.67 7.49
C GLY A 118 -23.57 -7.21 8.18
N ASP A 119 -22.68 -8.15 8.50
CA ASP A 119 -21.40 -7.91 9.20
C ASP A 119 -20.33 -7.20 8.32
N VAL A 120 -20.74 -6.53 7.23
CA VAL A 120 -19.83 -5.89 6.26
C VAL A 120 -19.34 -4.55 6.81
N SER A 121 -18.03 -4.42 6.96
CA SER A 121 -17.40 -3.30 7.68
C SER A 121 -16.46 -2.44 6.81
N ARG A 122 -16.26 -2.81 5.54
CA ARG A 122 -15.58 -1.98 4.52
C ARG A 122 -16.00 -2.42 3.12
N ALA A 123 -16.29 -1.45 2.25
CA ALA A 123 -16.60 -1.66 0.83
C ALA A 123 -15.46 -1.08 -0.01
N ILE A 124 -14.94 -1.84 -0.98
CA ILE A 124 -13.82 -1.45 -1.84
C ILE A 124 -14.16 -1.84 -3.29
N MET A 125 -14.17 -0.88 -4.20
CA MET A 125 -14.21 -1.15 -5.64
C MET A 125 -12.89 -0.73 -6.29
N ARG A 126 -12.27 -1.66 -6.99
CA ARG A 126 -11.07 -1.44 -7.80
C ARG A 126 -11.40 -1.64 -9.27
N GLY A 127 -10.94 -0.73 -10.13
CA GLY A 127 -11.15 -0.90 -11.57
C GLY A 127 -10.42 0.12 -12.42
N LEU A 128 -10.43 -0.15 -13.73
CA LEU A 128 -9.94 0.78 -14.75
C LEU A 128 -11.08 1.70 -15.20
N ILE A 129 -10.81 2.99 -15.40
CA ILE A 129 -11.80 3.97 -15.87
C ILE A 129 -11.26 4.93 -16.92
N SER A 130 -12.16 5.59 -17.65
CA SER A 130 -11.82 6.71 -18.54
C SER A 130 -11.45 7.98 -17.75
N PRO A 131 -10.71 8.94 -18.35
CA PRO A 131 -10.45 10.24 -17.73
C PRO A 131 -11.72 11.05 -17.45
N ASP A 132 -12.72 10.97 -18.33
CA ASP A 132 -13.99 11.69 -18.17
C ASP A 132 -14.77 11.12 -16.98
N THR A 133 -14.80 9.79 -16.86
CA THR A 133 -15.35 9.05 -15.71
C THR A 133 -14.69 9.46 -14.40
N LEU A 134 -13.36 9.66 -14.39
CA LEU A 134 -12.65 10.13 -13.20
C LEU A 134 -13.08 11.57 -12.85
N GLY A 135 -13.17 12.47 -13.82
CA GLY A 135 -13.65 13.83 -13.61
C GLY A 135 -15.08 13.87 -13.04
N GLU A 136 -15.96 13.00 -13.50
CA GLU A 136 -17.33 12.87 -12.98
C GLU A 136 -17.35 12.31 -11.54
N ILE A 137 -16.49 11.35 -11.20
CA ILE A 137 -16.35 10.84 -9.83
C ILE A 137 -15.77 11.93 -8.90
N LEU A 138 -14.74 12.67 -9.32
CA LEU A 138 -14.16 13.78 -8.55
C LEU A 138 -15.17 14.93 -8.32
N ALA A 139 -16.10 15.15 -9.25
CA ALA A 139 -17.20 16.09 -9.10
C ALA A 139 -18.39 15.55 -8.27
N SER A 140 -18.43 14.25 -7.98
CA SER A 140 -19.51 13.60 -7.23
C SER A 140 -19.32 13.67 -5.70
N PRO A 141 -20.37 13.52 -4.89
CA PRO A 141 -20.25 13.35 -3.44
C PRO A 141 -19.35 12.16 -3.05
N GLU A 142 -19.33 11.10 -3.85
CA GLU A 142 -18.50 9.92 -3.63
C GLU A 142 -17.01 10.12 -3.96
N GLY A 143 -16.63 11.24 -4.59
CA GLY A 143 -15.22 11.56 -4.86
C GLY A 143 -14.35 11.65 -3.60
N VAL A 144 -14.96 11.90 -2.42
CA VAL A 144 -14.28 11.88 -1.12
C VAL A 144 -13.87 10.47 -0.66
N HIS A 145 -14.33 9.43 -1.35
CA HIS A 145 -14.03 8.02 -1.08
C HIS A 145 -12.93 7.44 -2.00
N LEU A 146 -12.33 8.25 -2.88
CA LEU A 146 -11.16 7.83 -3.66
C LEU A 146 -9.91 7.77 -2.78
N GLU A 147 -9.47 6.55 -2.47
CA GLU A 147 -8.23 6.29 -1.72
C GLU A 147 -7.01 6.26 -2.64
N VAL A 148 -7.18 5.72 -3.86
CA VAL A 148 -6.15 5.60 -4.90
C VAL A 148 -6.70 6.06 -6.25
N ALA A 149 -5.89 6.79 -7.00
CA ALA A 149 -6.14 7.11 -8.40
C ALA A 149 -4.81 7.29 -9.13
N MET A 150 -4.56 6.51 -10.19
CA MET A 150 -3.29 6.48 -10.90
C MET A 150 -3.50 6.41 -12.40
N ASP A 151 -2.86 7.30 -13.16
CA ASP A 151 -2.84 7.22 -14.63
C ASP A 151 -2.02 5.98 -15.02
N VAL A 152 -2.61 5.08 -15.82
CA VAL A 152 -1.99 3.83 -16.25
C VAL A 152 -1.63 3.83 -17.74
N SER A 153 -1.65 4.99 -18.40
CA SER A 153 -1.44 5.11 -19.84
C SER A 153 -0.07 4.62 -20.33
N GLU A 154 0.97 4.65 -19.48
CA GLU A 154 2.28 4.04 -19.76
C GLU A 154 2.22 2.51 -19.88
N PHE A 155 1.23 1.88 -19.24
CA PHE A 155 1.02 0.43 -19.23
C PHE A 155 -0.04 0.02 -20.26
N THR A 156 -1.14 0.77 -20.38
CA THR A 156 -2.27 0.42 -21.26
C THR A 156 -2.13 0.92 -22.71
N GLY A 157 -1.28 1.94 -22.95
CA GLY A 157 -1.07 2.56 -24.26
C GLY A 157 -2.11 3.63 -24.65
N TYR A 158 -3.06 3.94 -23.77
CA TYR A 158 -4.09 4.96 -23.96
C TYR A 158 -4.48 5.60 -22.63
N ARG A 159 -5.13 6.78 -22.63
CA ARG A 159 -5.47 7.46 -21.37
C ARG A 159 -6.55 6.71 -20.59
N SER A 160 -6.17 6.07 -19.49
CA SER A 160 -7.05 5.43 -18.52
C SER A 160 -6.44 5.47 -17.13
N TRP A 161 -7.28 5.29 -16.11
CA TRP A 161 -6.90 5.39 -14.70
C TRP A 161 -7.24 4.09 -13.95
N LEU A 162 -6.34 3.62 -13.11
CA LEU A 162 -6.67 2.67 -12.04
C LEU A 162 -7.17 3.47 -10.83
N ILE A 163 -8.37 3.14 -10.34
CA ILE A 163 -8.92 3.71 -9.11
C ILE A 163 -9.16 2.65 -8.04
N TYR A 164 -9.07 3.07 -6.78
CA TYR A 164 -9.69 2.43 -5.63
C TYR A 164 -10.66 3.43 -5.00
N ILE A 165 -11.95 3.12 -5.03
CA ILE A 165 -12.98 3.87 -4.29
C ILE A 165 -13.49 2.99 -3.13
N ALA A 166 -13.41 3.50 -1.90
CA ALA A 166 -13.67 2.72 -0.70
C ALA A 166 -14.35 3.52 0.43
N LYS A 167 -15.26 2.85 1.14
CA LYS A 167 -15.94 3.40 2.34
C LYS A 167 -15.82 2.38 3.48
N ASN A 168 -15.37 2.86 4.62
CA ASN A 168 -15.39 2.13 5.89
C ASN A 168 -16.74 2.27 6.58
N ALA A 169 -17.13 1.27 7.38
CA ALA A 169 -18.16 1.45 8.39
C ALA A 169 -17.67 2.45 9.48
N PRO A 170 -18.56 3.16 10.20
CA PRO A 170 -18.20 4.32 11.02
C PRO A 170 -17.18 4.05 12.14
N GLU A 171 -17.07 2.81 12.62
CA GLU A 171 -16.10 2.39 13.64
C GLU A 171 -14.67 2.24 13.09
N ARG A 172 -14.48 2.17 11.77
CA ARG A 172 -13.17 1.99 11.11
C ARG A 172 -12.49 3.31 10.71
N ASP A 173 -12.36 4.23 11.67
CA ASP A 173 -11.42 5.36 11.57
C ASP A 173 -9.96 4.89 11.38
N PRO A 174 -9.12 5.61 10.60
CA PRO A 174 -7.70 5.31 10.41
C PRO A 174 -6.90 5.34 11.73
N ILE A 175 -5.79 4.60 11.82
CA ILE A 175 -4.94 4.57 13.01
C ILE A 175 -4.20 5.92 13.20
N VAL A 176 -3.80 6.54 12.08
CA VAL A 176 -3.04 7.79 12.02
C VAL A 176 -3.78 8.76 11.09
N PRO A 177 -3.82 10.08 11.35
CA PRO A 177 -4.46 11.03 10.44
C PRO A 177 -3.88 10.94 9.02
N VAL A 178 -4.73 10.82 8.00
CA VAL A 178 -4.30 10.60 6.60
C VAL A 178 -3.32 11.67 6.11
N GLY A 179 -3.49 12.93 6.52
CA GLY A 179 -2.55 14.02 6.21
C GLY A 179 -1.14 13.83 6.79
N GLU A 180 -1.01 13.16 7.94
CA GLU A 180 0.29 12.79 8.50
C GLU A 180 0.92 11.65 7.70
N MET A 181 0.15 10.62 7.34
CA MET A 181 0.63 9.51 6.48
C MET A 181 1.11 10.04 5.12
N VAL A 182 0.36 10.97 4.52
CA VAL A 182 0.72 11.70 3.30
C VAL A 182 2.07 12.42 3.46
N TRP A 183 2.20 13.30 4.46
CA TRP A 183 3.43 14.07 4.70
C TRP A 183 4.65 13.18 5.01
N SER A 184 4.46 12.16 5.84
CA SER A 184 5.48 11.22 6.32
C SER A 184 6.05 10.36 5.18
N THR A 185 5.21 9.96 4.23
CA THR A 185 5.63 9.23 3.02
C THR A 185 6.24 10.13 1.95
N GLU A 186 5.75 11.36 1.77
CA GLU A 186 6.36 12.35 0.86
C GLU A 186 7.78 12.72 1.27
N LYS A 187 8.01 12.94 2.57
CA LYS A 187 9.31 13.32 3.13
C LYS A 187 10.37 12.23 2.98
N ASP A 188 9.96 10.97 3.03
CA ASP A 188 10.85 9.81 2.98
C ASP A 188 11.03 9.25 1.55
N ARG A 189 10.63 10.00 0.50
CA ARG A 189 10.87 9.68 -0.92
C ARG A 189 12.37 9.72 -1.27
N SER A 190 13.11 8.68 -0.88
CA SER A 190 14.49 8.46 -1.31
C SER A 190 14.53 7.88 -2.73
N VAL A 191 15.11 8.63 -3.67
CA VAL A 191 15.49 8.08 -4.99
C VAL A 191 16.54 6.99 -4.79
N PRO A 192 16.40 5.79 -5.38
CA PRO A 192 17.45 4.77 -5.35
C PRO A 192 18.76 5.31 -5.94
N THR A 193 19.81 5.34 -5.12
CA THR A 193 21.16 5.78 -5.54
C THR A 193 21.99 4.66 -6.16
N GLU A 194 21.41 3.46 -6.27
CA GLU A 194 22.05 2.24 -6.77
C GLU A 194 21.07 1.49 -7.69
N ALA A 195 21.59 0.76 -8.68
CA ALA A 195 20.78 -0.04 -9.59
C ALA A 195 20.39 -1.40 -8.96
N PRO A 196 19.26 -2.02 -9.35
CA PRO A 196 18.82 -3.34 -8.86
C PRO A 196 19.93 -4.41 -8.94
N GLU A 197 20.59 -4.52 -10.10
CA GLU A 197 21.72 -5.43 -10.36
C GLU A 197 22.82 -5.34 -9.29
N ARG A 198 23.08 -4.14 -8.75
CA ARG A 198 24.13 -3.90 -7.74
C ARG A 198 23.66 -4.22 -6.33
N ARG A 199 22.37 -4.02 -6.02
CA ARG A 199 21.78 -4.46 -4.74
C ARG A 199 21.75 -5.98 -4.65
N VAL A 200 21.30 -6.64 -5.72
CA VAL A 200 21.32 -8.10 -5.86
C VAL A 200 22.74 -8.66 -5.73
N GLN A 201 23.71 -8.12 -6.50
CA GLN A 201 25.10 -8.56 -6.40
C GLN A 201 25.69 -8.37 -4.99
N LYS A 202 25.43 -7.24 -4.31
CA LYS A 202 25.89 -7.02 -2.93
C LYS A 202 25.37 -8.05 -1.93
N VAL A 203 24.17 -8.58 -2.13
CA VAL A 203 23.60 -9.63 -1.27
C VAL A 203 24.31 -10.96 -1.54
N ILE A 204 24.59 -11.28 -2.80
CA ILE A 204 25.36 -12.47 -3.21
C ILE A 204 26.81 -12.41 -2.73
N ASP A 205 27.46 -11.25 -2.82
CA ASP A 205 28.83 -11.00 -2.33
C ASP A 205 28.96 -11.18 -0.80
N GLN A 206 27.84 -11.11 -0.06
CA GLN A 206 27.75 -11.41 1.37
C GLN A 206 27.51 -12.90 1.69
N GLY A 207 27.39 -13.76 0.67
CA GLY A 207 27.17 -15.20 0.81
C GLY A 207 25.70 -15.63 0.85
N TYR A 208 24.76 -14.70 0.73
CA TYR A 208 23.33 -15.00 0.57
C TYR A 208 23.02 -15.51 -0.84
N ARG A 209 21.91 -16.23 -1.01
CA ARG A 209 21.43 -16.76 -2.30
C ARG A 209 19.97 -16.42 -2.50
N PHE A 210 19.52 -16.29 -3.74
CA PHE A 210 18.12 -16.09 -4.08
C PHE A 210 17.49 -17.39 -4.59
N VAL A 211 16.24 -17.66 -4.22
CA VAL A 211 15.43 -18.78 -4.73
C VAL A 211 14.05 -18.29 -5.14
N SER A 212 13.46 -18.95 -6.14
CA SER A 212 12.10 -18.69 -6.66
C SER A 212 11.06 -19.71 -6.16
N THR A 213 11.50 -20.78 -5.52
CA THR A 213 10.65 -21.83 -4.91
C THR A 213 11.27 -22.23 -3.57
N PHE A 214 10.61 -23.13 -2.83
CA PHE A 214 11.17 -23.73 -1.60
C PHE A 214 10.77 -25.21 -1.49
N ASN A 215 11.58 -25.99 -0.80
CA ASN A 215 11.34 -27.42 -0.58
C ASN A 215 10.49 -27.67 0.68
N ALA A 216 9.99 -28.91 0.87
CA ALA A 216 9.19 -29.26 2.05
C ALA A 216 9.95 -28.97 3.36
N ASP A 217 11.24 -29.30 3.43
CA ASP A 217 12.14 -29.01 4.56
C ASP A 217 12.35 -27.49 4.83
N GLN A 218 11.83 -26.63 3.96
CA GLN A 218 11.85 -25.17 4.10
C GLN A 218 10.45 -24.57 4.32
N ALA A 219 9.37 -25.34 4.18
CA ALA A 219 8.00 -24.85 4.35
C ALA A 219 7.75 -24.36 5.80
N GLU A 220 8.28 -25.08 6.79
CA GLU A 220 8.30 -24.64 8.20
C GLU A 220 9.00 -23.28 8.36
N GLN A 221 10.06 -22.99 7.58
CA GLN A 221 10.79 -21.73 7.65
C GLN A 221 10.02 -20.55 7.04
N VAL A 222 9.22 -20.79 6.00
CA VAL A 222 8.32 -19.77 5.42
C VAL A 222 7.11 -19.56 6.33
N TYR A 223 6.57 -20.63 6.92
CA TYR A 223 5.51 -20.55 7.92
C TYR A 223 5.96 -19.76 9.17
N ASP A 224 7.13 -20.04 9.73
CA ASP A 224 7.73 -19.26 10.84
C ASP A 224 7.97 -17.79 10.47
N LEU A 225 8.23 -17.50 9.19
CA LEU A 225 8.45 -16.13 8.72
C LEU A 225 7.13 -15.35 8.58
N TRP A 226 6.04 -16.00 8.20
CA TRP A 226 4.80 -15.33 7.76
C TRP A 226 3.57 -15.54 8.65
N SER A 227 3.44 -16.65 9.37
CA SER A 227 2.23 -16.99 10.15
C SER A 227 1.81 -15.90 11.13
N ASP A 228 2.71 -15.50 12.04
CA ASP A 228 2.48 -14.41 12.99
C ASP A 228 2.24 -13.04 12.30
N THR A 229 2.84 -12.82 11.13
CA THR A 229 2.80 -11.50 10.46
C THR A 229 1.56 -11.32 9.58
N PHE A 230 1.13 -12.37 8.86
CA PHE A 230 0.09 -12.31 7.83
C PHE A 230 -1.08 -13.27 8.07
N GLY A 231 -1.03 -14.09 9.12
CA GLY A 231 -2.10 -15.03 9.49
C GLY A 231 -2.15 -16.33 8.67
N TRP A 232 -1.11 -16.61 7.86
CA TRP A 232 -1.03 -17.80 7.01
C TRP A 232 -0.97 -19.09 7.83
N SER A 233 -1.78 -20.07 7.46
CA SER A 233 -1.69 -21.44 7.96
C SER A 233 -0.60 -22.24 7.25
N TYR A 234 -0.13 -23.33 7.88
CA TYR A 234 0.85 -24.24 7.26
C TYR A 234 0.29 -24.90 5.97
N GLU A 235 -1.03 -25.13 5.91
CA GLU A 235 -1.71 -25.69 4.73
C GLU A 235 -1.67 -24.72 3.53
N GLU A 236 -1.85 -23.42 3.76
CA GLU A 236 -1.71 -22.39 2.73
C GLU A 236 -0.24 -22.26 2.24
N ILE A 237 0.74 -22.42 3.14
CA ILE A 237 2.18 -22.45 2.79
C ILE A 237 2.53 -23.67 1.94
N GLU A 238 2.03 -24.86 2.25
CA GLU A 238 2.24 -26.06 1.42
C GLU A 238 1.52 -25.96 0.06
N ASN A 239 0.34 -25.33 0.01
CA ASN A 239 -0.40 -25.14 -1.24
C ASN A 239 0.26 -24.08 -2.15
N LEU A 240 0.79 -22.99 -1.58
CA LEU A 240 1.69 -22.05 -2.24
C LEU A 240 2.92 -22.78 -2.79
N ARG A 241 3.59 -23.60 -1.96
CA ARG A 241 4.75 -24.39 -2.36
C ARG A 241 4.42 -25.28 -3.56
N ARG A 242 3.28 -25.98 -3.53
CA ARG A 242 2.77 -26.81 -4.64
C ARG A 242 2.64 -25.99 -5.94
N ARG A 243 1.90 -24.87 -5.92
CA ARG A 243 1.69 -24.01 -7.10
C ARG A 243 3.01 -23.48 -7.71
N LEU A 244 3.98 -23.12 -6.86
CA LEU A 244 5.30 -22.65 -7.29
C LEU A 244 6.13 -23.75 -8.00
N HIS A 245 6.02 -25.02 -7.57
CA HIS A 245 6.65 -26.16 -8.26
C HIS A 245 5.86 -26.65 -9.48
N GLU A 246 4.55 -26.43 -9.52
CA GLU A 246 3.67 -26.74 -10.66
C GLU A 246 3.76 -25.69 -11.78
N GLY A 247 4.37 -24.52 -11.51
CA GLY A 247 4.63 -23.48 -12.51
C GLY A 247 3.43 -22.56 -12.76
N ASP A 248 2.69 -22.18 -11.72
CA ASP A 248 1.54 -21.27 -11.80
C ASP A 248 1.95 -19.87 -12.33
N GLU A 249 1.56 -19.57 -13.58
CA GLU A 249 1.85 -18.31 -14.31
C GLU A 249 1.26 -17.03 -13.67
N ARG A 250 0.57 -17.16 -12.53
CA ARG A 250 -0.10 -16.07 -11.82
C ARG A 250 0.53 -15.80 -10.44
N LEU A 251 1.61 -16.51 -10.10
CA LEU A 251 2.20 -16.53 -8.76
C LEU A 251 3.73 -16.54 -8.82
N TRP A 252 4.37 -15.61 -8.12
CA TRP A 252 5.83 -15.59 -7.95
C TRP A 252 6.22 -15.56 -6.49
N LEU A 253 7.43 -16.02 -6.21
CA LEU A 253 8.12 -15.87 -4.94
C LEU A 253 9.53 -15.36 -5.22
N SER A 254 10.03 -14.47 -4.38
CA SER A 254 11.47 -14.32 -4.19
C SER A 254 11.79 -14.52 -2.72
N ALA A 255 12.76 -15.38 -2.42
CA ALA A 255 13.25 -15.59 -1.08
C ALA A 255 14.78 -15.55 -1.04
N VAL A 256 15.31 -14.99 0.06
CA VAL A 256 16.74 -14.94 0.36
C VAL A 256 17.08 -16.04 1.35
N VAL A 257 18.06 -16.86 0.97
CA VAL A 257 18.60 -17.96 1.77
C VAL A 257 19.98 -17.56 2.30
N ASP A 258 20.26 -17.81 3.57
CA ASP A 258 21.56 -17.52 4.19
C ASP A 258 22.62 -18.63 3.94
N PRO A 259 23.90 -18.39 4.29
CA PRO A 259 24.97 -19.38 4.10
C PRO A 259 24.69 -20.72 4.80
N GLU A 260 24.00 -20.68 5.93
CA GLU A 260 23.56 -21.83 6.73
C GLU A 260 22.38 -22.59 6.10
N GLY A 261 21.69 -22.01 5.11
CA GLY A 261 20.62 -22.65 4.33
C GLY A 261 19.20 -22.23 4.73
N ASN A 262 19.04 -21.25 5.62
CA ASN A 262 17.75 -20.80 6.13
C ASN A 262 17.14 -19.71 5.24
N ILE A 263 15.82 -19.73 5.07
CA ILE A 263 15.08 -18.59 4.50
C ILE A 263 15.04 -17.45 5.54
N VAL A 264 15.48 -16.27 5.14
CA VAL A 264 15.67 -15.09 6.02
C VAL A 264 15.02 -13.81 5.49
N ALA A 265 14.57 -13.79 4.24
CA ALA A 265 13.60 -12.84 3.73
C ALA A 265 12.77 -13.48 2.62
N ALA A 266 11.50 -13.09 2.49
CA ALA A 266 10.63 -13.54 1.41
C ALA A 266 9.58 -12.48 1.06
N ALA A 267 9.20 -12.44 -0.22
CA ALA A 267 8.07 -11.68 -0.76
C ALA A 267 7.41 -12.49 -1.89
N THR A 268 6.09 -12.45 -1.95
CA THR A 268 5.24 -13.08 -2.98
C THR A 268 4.79 -12.04 -4.00
N ALA A 269 4.29 -12.50 -5.15
CA ALA A 269 3.46 -11.68 -6.01
C ALA A 269 2.34 -12.48 -6.67
N GLU A 270 1.20 -11.85 -6.90
CA GLU A 270 0.05 -12.46 -7.60
C GLU A 270 -0.44 -11.60 -8.78
N LYS A 271 -0.92 -12.26 -9.84
CA LYS A 271 -1.43 -11.63 -11.07
C LYS A 271 -2.96 -11.69 -11.18
N LEU A 272 -3.58 -10.53 -11.32
CA LEU A 272 -4.96 -10.38 -11.82
C LEU A 272 -4.95 -9.71 -13.19
N ASP A 273 -5.49 -10.40 -14.20
CA ASP A 273 -5.77 -9.79 -15.50
C ASP A 273 -7.11 -9.05 -15.44
N ILE A 274 -7.08 -7.73 -15.61
CA ILE A 274 -8.27 -6.89 -15.68
C ILE A 274 -8.54 -6.53 -17.15
N PRO A 275 -9.76 -6.76 -17.68
CA PRO A 275 -10.14 -6.33 -19.02
C PRO A 275 -10.00 -4.82 -19.19
N ASP A 276 -9.32 -4.39 -20.25
CA ASP A 276 -9.13 -2.98 -20.59
C ASP A 276 -9.79 -2.66 -21.95
N GLN A 277 -9.69 -1.42 -22.42
CA GLN A 277 -10.35 -0.99 -23.67
C GLN A 277 -9.83 -1.74 -24.91
N ASN A 278 -8.60 -2.28 -24.84
CA ASN A 278 -7.85 -2.85 -25.96
C ASN A 278 -7.20 -4.19 -25.56
N GLY A 279 -7.96 -5.07 -24.88
CA GLY A 279 -7.49 -6.37 -24.40
C GLY A 279 -7.57 -6.48 -22.87
N ASN A 280 -6.47 -6.87 -22.24
CA ASN A 280 -6.32 -6.89 -20.78
C ASN A 280 -5.15 -5.99 -20.37
N LEU A 281 -5.14 -5.56 -19.11
CA LEU A 281 -3.96 -5.15 -18.36
C LEU A 281 -3.67 -6.22 -17.29
N SER A 282 -2.45 -6.73 -17.26
CA SER A 282 -2.00 -7.59 -16.16
C SER A 282 -1.56 -6.74 -14.98
N LEU A 283 -2.35 -6.74 -13.91
CA LEU A 283 -1.99 -6.15 -12.63
C LEU A 283 -1.27 -7.22 -11.81
N VAL A 284 -0.08 -6.90 -11.30
CA VAL A 284 0.69 -7.79 -10.44
C VAL A 284 0.97 -7.11 -9.10
N GLU A 285 0.42 -7.67 -8.03
CA GLU A 285 0.62 -7.15 -6.68
C GLU A 285 1.81 -7.86 -6.05
N ASN A 286 2.82 -7.14 -5.58
CA ASN A 286 3.87 -7.66 -4.72
C ASN A 286 3.34 -7.69 -3.28
N THR A 287 3.25 -8.87 -2.67
CA THR A 287 2.52 -9.17 -1.42
C THR A 287 3.42 -9.85 -0.37
N GLU A 288 2.94 -9.94 0.88
CA GLU A 288 3.58 -10.62 2.04
C GLU A 288 5.10 -10.37 2.27
N TRP A 289 5.54 -9.10 2.30
CA TRP A 289 6.96 -8.76 2.51
C TRP A 289 7.43 -8.96 3.96
N ARG A 290 8.32 -9.93 4.23
CA ARG A 290 8.96 -10.07 5.56
C ARG A 290 10.44 -10.45 5.48
N THR A 291 11.25 -9.83 6.34
CA THR A 291 12.62 -10.23 6.67
C THR A 291 12.65 -10.73 8.11
N LYS A 292 13.38 -11.81 8.37
CA LYS A 292 13.53 -12.45 9.68
C LYS A 292 14.23 -11.52 10.68
N ASP A 293 13.83 -11.61 11.95
CA ASP A 293 14.37 -10.73 12.99
C ASP A 293 15.87 -10.97 13.22
N GLY A 294 16.64 -9.89 13.27
CA GLY A 294 18.12 -9.90 13.26
C GLY A 294 18.75 -9.78 11.85
N TYR A 295 17.94 -9.79 10.78
CA TYR A 295 18.40 -9.59 9.39
C TYR A 295 17.92 -8.25 8.79
N GLN A 296 17.18 -7.43 9.53
CA GLN A 296 16.83 -6.05 9.15
C GLN A 296 18.08 -5.18 8.90
N GLY A 297 17.91 -4.11 8.12
CA GLY A 297 18.97 -3.13 7.83
C GLY A 297 20.04 -3.60 6.83
N LYS A 298 20.15 -4.91 6.58
CA LYS A 298 21.08 -5.51 5.59
C LYS A 298 20.68 -5.30 4.12
N GLY A 299 19.55 -4.63 3.85
CA GLY A 299 19.03 -4.41 2.49
C GLY A 299 18.34 -5.62 1.84
N LEU A 300 18.24 -6.76 2.52
CA LEU A 300 17.74 -8.03 1.94
C LEU A 300 16.36 -7.89 1.29
N MET A 301 15.38 -7.28 1.97
CA MET A 301 14.03 -7.12 1.42
C MET A 301 14.03 -6.34 0.09
N THR A 302 14.77 -5.23 0.01
CA THR A 302 14.86 -4.46 -1.24
C THR A 302 15.41 -5.30 -2.39
N ALA A 303 16.46 -6.09 -2.16
CA ALA A 303 16.99 -7.00 -3.18
C ALA A 303 16.06 -8.20 -3.46
N THR A 304 15.23 -8.60 -2.50
CA THR A 304 14.16 -9.60 -2.68
C THR A 304 13.10 -9.06 -3.64
N LEU A 305 12.69 -7.80 -3.46
CA LEU A 305 11.75 -7.12 -4.35
C LEU A 305 12.35 -6.87 -5.74
N ASP A 306 13.64 -6.51 -5.84
CA ASP A 306 14.36 -6.43 -7.12
C ASP A 306 14.29 -7.78 -7.86
N MET A 307 14.59 -8.90 -7.18
CA MET A 307 14.55 -10.25 -7.77
C MET A 307 13.13 -10.77 -8.02
N LEU A 308 12.12 -10.26 -7.32
CA LEU A 308 10.72 -10.55 -7.58
C LEU A 308 10.24 -9.83 -8.85
N ASN A 309 10.51 -8.52 -8.96
CA ASN A 309 10.27 -7.72 -10.16
C ASN A 309 10.95 -8.34 -11.40
N VAL A 310 12.19 -8.82 -11.26
CA VAL A 310 12.94 -9.52 -12.32
C VAL A 310 12.23 -10.79 -12.81
N GLN A 311 11.59 -11.56 -11.94
CA GLN A 311 10.83 -12.75 -12.33
C GLN A 311 9.52 -12.39 -13.02
N ILE A 312 8.77 -11.43 -12.49
CA ILE A 312 7.52 -10.94 -13.10
C ILE A 312 7.81 -10.38 -14.51
N LEU A 313 8.91 -9.63 -14.67
CA LEU A 313 9.36 -9.07 -15.96
C LEU A 313 10.04 -10.09 -16.88
N ARG A 314 10.39 -11.30 -16.40
CA ARG A 314 10.78 -12.43 -17.25
C ARG A 314 9.56 -13.03 -17.94
N ASP A 315 8.48 -13.21 -17.19
CA ASP A 315 7.32 -13.99 -17.64
C ASP A 315 6.26 -13.14 -18.33
N LEU A 316 6.14 -11.86 -17.95
CA LEU A 316 5.06 -10.96 -18.43
C LEU A 316 5.55 -9.78 -19.27
N ARG A 317 6.85 -9.60 -19.51
CA ARG A 317 7.31 -8.54 -20.41
C ARG A 317 7.21 -9.02 -21.88
N PRO A 318 6.55 -8.25 -22.76
CA PRO A 318 6.33 -8.70 -24.14
C PRO A 318 7.56 -8.58 -25.05
N GLU A 319 7.62 -9.47 -26.04
CA GLU A 319 8.59 -9.48 -27.14
C GLU A 319 8.20 -8.45 -28.22
N GLU A 320 8.47 -7.17 -27.96
CA GLU A 320 8.21 -6.01 -28.84
C GLU A 320 6.74 -5.74 -29.21
N GLY A 321 6.06 -4.91 -28.42
CA GLY A 321 4.89 -4.14 -28.89
C GLY A 321 3.65 -4.19 -28.01
N ASP A 322 3.50 -5.20 -27.14
CA ASP A 322 2.40 -5.24 -26.19
C ASP A 322 2.67 -4.39 -24.93
N LYS A 323 1.73 -4.49 -23.98
CA LYS A 323 1.66 -3.72 -22.74
C LYS A 323 2.65 -4.23 -21.69
N LEU A 324 3.22 -3.31 -20.90
CA LEU A 324 3.96 -3.69 -19.69
C LEU A 324 2.97 -4.12 -18.58
N PRO A 325 3.32 -5.11 -17.74
CA PRO A 325 2.54 -5.43 -16.55
C PRO A 325 2.59 -4.26 -15.56
N LEU A 326 1.46 -3.95 -14.94
CA LEU A 326 1.41 -2.98 -13.85
C LEU A 326 1.79 -3.66 -12.55
N ILE A 327 3.05 -3.52 -12.14
CA ILE A 327 3.55 -4.04 -10.86
C ILE A 327 3.29 -3.00 -9.76
N TYR A 328 2.58 -3.39 -8.70
CA TYR A 328 2.18 -2.50 -7.60
C TYR A 328 2.24 -3.19 -6.24
N ALA A 329 2.05 -2.44 -5.16
CA ALA A 329 2.09 -2.94 -3.79
C ALA A 329 1.27 -2.08 -2.83
N GLU A 330 0.64 -2.72 -1.85
CA GLU A 330 0.01 -2.06 -0.70
C GLU A 330 0.99 -2.12 0.49
N CYS A 331 1.65 -1.00 0.81
CA CYS A 331 2.73 -0.96 1.80
C CYS A 331 2.24 -0.51 3.18
N ASN A 332 2.26 -1.42 4.17
CA ASN A 332 1.89 -1.12 5.56
C ASN A 332 2.66 0.11 6.10
N TYR A 333 1.90 1.14 6.50
CA TYR A 333 2.43 2.41 7.01
C TYR A 333 3.00 2.26 8.44
N GLN A 334 2.44 1.40 9.28
CA GLN A 334 2.92 1.22 10.65
C GLN A 334 4.32 0.58 10.68
N SER A 335 4.60 -0.42 9.83
CA SER A 335 5.94 -1.02 9.67
C SER A 335 6.90 -0.21 8.79
N ARG A 336 6.41 0.85 8.12
CA ARG A 336 7.12 1.63 7.08
C ARG A 336 7.72 0.78 5.96
N SER A 337 6.92 -0.19 5.47
CA SER A 337 7.29 -1.05 4.34
C SER A 337 7.47 -0.26 3.03
N ASP A 338 6.90 0.94 2.94
CA ASP A 338 7.07 1.89 1.83
C ASP A 338 8.55 2.22 1.56
N ARG A 339 9.41 2.17 2.58
CA ARG A 339 10.85 2.40 2.43
C ARG A 339 11.56 1.26 1.70
N ALA A 340 11.09 0.02 1.84
CA ALA A 340 11.62 -1.12 1.10
C ALA A 340 11.20 -1.06 -0.37
N GLY A 341 9.94 -0.69 -0.63
CA GLY A 341 9.39 -0.43 -1.96
C GLY A 341 10.11 0.70 -2.67
N HIS A 342 10.26 1.87 -2.03
CA HIS A 342 11.05 2.99 -2.55
C HIS A 342 12.49 2.56 -2.87
N GLY A 343 13.13 1.78 -2.01
CA GLY A 343 14.47 1.21 -2.29
C GLY A 343 14.52 0.35 -3.55
N ALA A 344 13.45 -0.40 -3.87
CA ALA A 344 13.33 -1.25 -5.06
C ALA A 344 12.84 -0.49 -6.32
N GLY A 345 12.66 0.84 -6.22
CA GLY A 345 12.23 1.71 -7.32
C GLY A 345 10.74 1.96 -7.40
N PHE A 346 9.93 1.51 -6.44
CA PHE A 346 8.50 1.85 -6.40
C PHE A 346 8.29 3.34 -6.07
N ALA A 347 7.30 3.95 -6.72
CA ALA A 347 6.83 5.30 -6.48
C ALA A 347 5.41 5.30 -5.90
N ILE A 348 5.07 6.37 -5.19
CA ILE A 348 3.68 6.66 -4.81
C ILE A 348 3.09 7.52 -5.94
N PRO A 349 1.88 7.23 -6.47
CA PRO A 349 1.28 7.99 -7.56
C PRO A 349 1.11 9.48 -7.26
N GLN A 350 0.80 10.26 -8.30
CA GLN A 350 0.53 11.70 -8.15
C GLN A 350 -0.70 11.92 -7.25
N ARG A 351 -0.54 12.74 -6.21
CA ARG A 351 -1.60 13.02 -5.23
C ARG A 351 -2.56 14.14 -5.64
N VAL A 352 -2.13 15.05 -6.53
CA VAL A 352 -2.97 16.17 -6.99
C VAL A 352 -3.41 15.91 -8.43
N ILE A 353 -4.69 15.58 -8.63
CA ILE A 353 -5.28 15.24 -9.94
C ILE A 353 -6.40 16.24 -10.21
N ASP A 354 -6.29 17.01 -11.30
CA ASP A 354 -7.23 18.08 -11.70
C ASP A 354 -7.63 19.06 -10.57
N GLY A 355 -6.72 19.27 -9.60
CA GLY A 355 -6.89 20.14 -8.44
C GLY A 355 -7.36 19.44 -7.16
N TYR A 356 -7.79 18.18 -7.24
CA TYR A 356 -8.24 17.35 -6.12
C TYR A 356 -7.06 16.61 -5.47
N LEU A 357 -7.09 16.47 -4.14
CA LEU A 357 -6.08 15.72 -3.38
C LEU A 357 -6.56 14.29 -3.12
N ILE A 358 -5.99 13.32 -3.84
CA ILE A 358 -6.15 11.89 -3.58
C ILE A 358 -4.96 11.41 -2.73
N PRO A 359 -5.18 10.76 -1.57
CA PRO A 359 -4.11 10.49 -0.62
C PRO A 359 -3.14 9.39 -1.08
N GLN A 360 -3.56 8.48 -1.96
CA GLN A 360 -2.84 7.24 -2.30
C GLN A 360 -2.58 6.38 -1.05
N VAL A 361 -3.59 6.33 -0.17
CA VAL A 361 -3.56 5.61 1.12
C VAL A 361 -4.87 4.86 1.31
N ILE A 362 -4.76 3.56 1.54
CA ILE A 362 -5.85 2.59 1.68
C ILE A 362 -6.04 2.34 3.19
N VAL A 363 -7.19 2.74 3.74
CA VAL A 363 -7.39 2.88 5.19
C VAL A 363 -7.98 1.60 5.80
N GLN A 364 -7.41 1.14 6.91
CA GLN A 364 -7.90 -0.02 7.68
C GLN A 364 -8.14 -1.29 6.81
N ASN A 365 -7.17 -1.68 5.96
CA ASN A 365 -7.43 -2.69 4.93
C ASN A 365 -7.35 -4.15 5.44
N VAL A 366 -6.32 -4.53 6.20
CA VAL A 366 -6.13 -5.89 6.76
C VAL A 366 -5.39 -5.86 8.08
N ASN A 367 -5.47 -6.95 8.86
CA ASN A 367 -4.61 -7.13 10.03
C ASN A 367 -3.19 -7.54 9.60
N ILE A 368 -2.16 -7.05 10.32
CA ILE A 368 -0.75 -7.46 10.15
C ILE A 368 -0.12 -7.55 11.55
N GLY A 369 0.54 -8.67 11.86
CA GLY A 369 1.37 -8.85 13.05
C GLY A 369 2.77 -8.25 12.89
N ASP A 370 2.85 -6.94 12.67
CA ASP A 370 4.09 -6.18 12.49
C ASP A 370 4.80 -5.78 13.81
N ASN A 371 4.32 -6.32 14.93
CA ASN A 371 4.72 -5.96 16.30
C ASN A 371 4.59 -4.46 16.65
N GLN A 372 3.86 -3.66 15.87
CA GLN A 372 3.58 -2.26 16.19
C GLN A 372 2.36 -2.13 17.12
N PRO A 373 2.38 -1.17 18.08
CA PRO A 373 1.26 -0.94 18.98
C PRO A 373 0.09 -0.29 18.22
N VAL A 374 -0.95 -1.08 17.98
CA VAL A 374 -2.20 -0.67 17.34
C VAL A 374 -3.37 -1.17 18.20
N PRO A 375 -4.49 -0.41 18.35
CA PRO A 375 -5.67 -0.90 19.08
C PRO A 375 -6.19 -2.21 18.50
N SER A 376 -6.67 -3.12 19.35
CA SER A 376 -7.09 -4.48 18.96
C SER A 376 -8.30 -4.53 18.01
N ASP A 377 -9.03 -3.42 17.90
CA ASP A 377 -10.15 -3.18 17.00
C ASP A 377 -9.72 -2.61 15.61
N LYS A 378 -8.44 -2.29 15.41
CA LYS A 378 -7.96 -1.52 14.25
C LYS A 378 -7.07 -2.34 13.30
N LEU A 379 -7.45 -2.35 12.02
CA LEU A 379 -6.68 -2.89 10.90
C LEU A 379 -5.64 -1.87 10.39
N ARG A 380 -4.57 -2.33 9.72
CA ARG A 380 -3.47 -1.48 9.26
C ARG A 380 -3.88 -0.54 8.12
N ASP A 381 -3.14 0.56 8.02
CA ASP A 381 -3.26 1.54 6.94
C ASP A 381 -2.10 1.34 5.94
N PHE A 382 -2.38 1.45 4.64
CA PHE A 382 -1.43 1.08 3.58
C PHE A 382 -1.19 2.22 2.62
N THR A 383 0.07 2.49 2.27
CA THR A 383 0.44 3.41 1.20
C THR A 383 0.44 2.65 -0.12
N PHE A 384 -0.32 3.11 -1.12
CA PHE A 384 -0.32 2.50 -2.44
C PHE A 384 0.93 2.93 -3.22
N MET A 385 1.63 1.96 -3.81
CA MET A 385 2.84 2.17 -4.58
C MET A 385 2.85 1.35 -5.87
N TYR A 386 3.53 1.82 -6.90
CA TYR A 386 3.70 1.13 -8.19
C TYR A 386 5.15 1.24 -8.70
N LEU A 387 5.57 0.33 -9.57
CA LEU A 387 6.87 0.38 -10.24
C LEU A 387 6.71 1.14 -11.58
N PRO A 388 7.25 2.36 -11.74
CA PRO A 388 6.99 3.17 -12.93
C PRO A 388 7.58 2.55 -14.21
N ALA A 389 6.95 2.81 -15.37
CA ALA A 389 7.46 2.30 -16.64
C ALA A 389 8.84 2.88 -16.99
N GLU A 390 9.14 4.12 -16.57
CA GLU A 390 10.50 4.69 -16.65
C GLU A 390 11.54 3.86 -15.88
N ILE A 391 11.21 3.36 -14.68
CA ILE A 391 12.09 2.54 -13.85
C ILE A 391 12.27 1.14 -14.45
N ILE A 392 11.19 0.52 -14.93
CA ILE A 392 11.23 -0.77 -15.66
C ILE A 392 12.17 -0.66 -16.87
N ASN A 393 12.03 0.39 -17.68
CA ASN A 393 12.82 0.54 -18.90
C ASN A 393 14.27 0.99 -18.64
N ALA A 394 14.55 1.75 -17.58
CA ALA A 394 15.90 2.21 -17.24
C ALA A 394 16.75 1.19 -16.47
N HIS A 395 16.13 0.28 -15.71
CA HIS A 395 16.84 -0.58 -14.75
C HIS A 395 16.57 -2.08 -14.87
N TYR A 396 15.56 -2.48 -15.64
CA TYR A 396 15.19 -3.86 -15.86
C TYR A 396 15.10 -4.16 -17.37
N SER A 397 16.12 -3.77 -18.16
CA SER A 397 16.23 -4.20 -19.57
C SER A 397 16.32 -5.73 -19.68
N LEU A 398 15.99 -6.33 -20.83
CA LEU A 398 16.03 -7.80 -21.01
C LEU A 398 17.38 -8.40 -20.59
N GLN A 399 18.49 -7.79 -21.03
CA GLN A 399 19.84 -8.20 -20.64
C GLN A 399 20.10 -8.12 -19.13
N GLN A 400 19.52 -7.13 -18.43
CA GLN A 400 19.64 -6.99 -16.97
C GLN A 400 18.75 -8.01 -16.23
N VAL A 401 17.56 -8.29 -16.75
CA VAL A 401 16.68 -9.36 -16.27
C VAL A 401 17.39 -10.71 -16.39
N GLU A 402 17.91 -11.07 -17.56
CA GLU A 402 18.73 -12.27 -17.78
C GLU A 402 19.94 -12.36 -16.84
N ALA A 403 20.70 -11.26 -16.71
CA ALA A 403 21.89 -11.21 -15.85
C ALA A 403 21.55 -11.35 -14.35
N MET A 404 20.40 -10.84 -13.90
CA MET A 404 19.93 -11.00 -12.52
C MET A 404 19.36 -12.41 -12.28
N LEU A 405 18.57 -12.95 -13.22
CA LEU A 405 18.06 -14.33 -13.18
C LEU A 405 19.16 -15.39 -13.09
N GLY A 406 20.33 -15.14 -13.69
CA GLY A 406 21.51 -16.00 -13.56
C GLY A 406 22.03 -16.20 -12.13
N ASN A 407 21.48 -15.49 -11.15
CA ASN A 407 21.79 -15.63 -9.72
C ASN A 407 20.69 -16.34 -8.91
N LEU A 408 19.57 -16.73 -9.54
CA LEU A 408 18.60 -17.62 -8.90
C LEU A 408 19.19 -19.03 -8.78
N VAL A 409 19.05 -19.62 -7.60
CA VAL A 409 19.31 -21.04 -7.38
C VAL A 409 17.99 -21.79 -7.59
N THR A 410 17.99 -22.68 -8.58
CA THR A 410 16.92 -23.66 -8.89
C THR A 410 17.10 -24.93 -8.08
#